data_AF-A0A7V8Z8P3-F1
#
_entry.id   AF-A0A7V8Z8P3-F1
#
_cell.length_a   1.000
_cell.length_b   1.000
_cell.length_c   1.000
_cell.angle_alpha   90.00
_cell.angle_beta   90.00
_cell.angle_gamma   90.00
#
_symmetry.space_group_name_H-M   'P 1'
#
loop_
_entity.id
_entity.type
_entity.pdbx_description
1 polymer ?
#
loop_
_entity_poly.entity_id
_entity_poly.type
_entity_poly.pdbx_seq_one_letter_code
_entity_poly.pdbx_strand_id
1 'polypeptide(L)'
;MTQRPKIDTQYLVEALKEPVNFWGIAGFAVAAAYTQSIIPLGAALVAESLYLATVPASTLYRKVIDKRAKDRLRKLREYRREAMIKSFDPREIEAVNYLKWLKQQIYDNYKKFTGSREIPANLQTLDQRWEDFVDLLDVYRRRKNHLRSINRQAVQNQLTQAERAIENALDDRARRVQQANAEILKRRLAAFIELERSVKLVEGQLQ
;
A
#
# COMPACT_ATOMS: atom_id res chain seq x y z
N MET A 1 -36.50 8.87 -14.78
CA MET A 1 -35.10 8.46 -15.09
C MET A 1 -34.72 7.33 -14.15
N THR A 2 -34.87 6.08 -14.60
CA THR A 2 -34.68 4.87 -13.79
C THR A 2 -33.21 4.44 -13.92
N GLN A 3 -32.41 4.65 -12.86
CA GLN A 3 -31.01 4.24 -12.85
C GLN A 3 -30.93 2.70 -12.81
N ARG A 4 -30.46 2.08 -13.90
CA ARG A 4 -30.12 0.65 -13.92
C ARG A 4 -28.95 0.40 -12.96
N PRO A 5 -29.01 -0.63 -12.09
CA PRO A 5 -27.88 -0.96 -11.23
C PRO A 5 -26.71 -1.41 -12.11
N LYS A 6 -25.58 -0.71 -12.03
CA LYS A 6 -24.32 -1.14 -12.67
C LYS A 6 -23.98 -2.53 -12.15
N ILE A 7 -24.04 -3.52 -13.03
CA ILE A 7 -23.54 -4.86 -12.77
C ILE A 7 -22.02 -4.73 -12.67
N ASP A 8 -21.49 -4.87 -11.47
CA ASP A 8 -20.10 -4.61 -11.16
C ASP A 8 -19.30 -5.89 -11.48
N THR A 9 -18.57 -5.85 -12.60
CA THR A 9 -17.96 -7.00 -13.27
C THR A 9 -16.96 -7.78 -12.41
N GLN A 10 -16.43 -7.13 -11.36
CA GLN A 10 -15.56 -7.77 -10.37
C GLN A 10 -16.27 -8.89 -9.59
N TYR A 11 -17.57 -8.73 -9.29
CA TYR A 11 -18.34 -9.74 -8.55
C TYR A 11 -18.70 -10.95 -9.42
N LEU A 12 -18.89 -10.76 -10.73
CA LEU A 12 -19.11 -11.85 -11.69
C LEU A 12 -17.87 -12.73 -11.87
N VAL A 13 -16.68 -12.12 -11.96
CA VAL A 13 -15.40 -12.84 -12.11
C VAL A 13 -15.04 -13.61 -10.84
N GLU A 14 -15.37 -13.06 -9.67
CA GLU A 14 -15.14 -13.74 -8.39
C GLU A 14 -16.10 -14.93 -8.19
N ALA A 15 -17.37 -14.79 -8.61
CA ALA A 15 -18.37 -15.86 -8.54
C ALA A 15 -18.06 -17.04 -9.48
N LEU A 16 -17.51 -16.76 -10.67
CA LEU A 16 -17.00 -17.79 -11.60
C LEU A 16 -15.85 -18.61 -11.02
N LYS A 17 -15.06 -18.03 -10.10
CA LYS A 17 -13.89 -18.66 -9.48
C LYS A 17 -14.20 -19.42 -8.19
N GLU A 18 -15.46 -19.43 -7.73
CA GLU A 18 -15.80 -20.15 -6.50
C GLU A 18 -15.80 -21.68 -6.70
N PRO A 19 -15.33 -22.43 -5.68
CA PRO A 19 -15.18 -23.89 -5.75
C PRO A 19 -16.48 -24.65 -5.98
N VAL A 20 -17.64 -24.04 -5.70
CA VAL A 20 -18.97 -24.60 -5.99
C VAL A 20 -19.16 -24.78 -7.51
N ASN A 21 -18.64 -23.87 -8.33
CA ASN A 21 -18.68 -24.00 -9.78
C ASN A 21 -17.78 -25.15 -10.26
N PHE A 22 -16.65 -25.38 -9.57
CA PHE A 22 -15.74 -26.48 -9.88
C PHE A 22 -16.35 -27.85 -9.57
N TRP A 23 -17.03 -28.01 -8.42
CA TRP A 23 -17.75 -29.24 -8.08
C TRP A 23 -18.99 -29.46 -8.94
N GLY A 24 -19.70 -28.39 -9.31
CA GLY A 24 -20.83 -28.44 -10.24
C GLY A 24 -20.40 -28.89 -11.64
N ILE A 25 -19.38 -28.25 -12.22
CA ILE A 25 -18.82 -28.62 -13.54
C ILE A 25 -18.25 -30.04 -13.51
N ALA A 26 -17.55 -30.44 -12.44
CA ALA A 26 -17.06 -31.81 -12.29
C ALA A 26 -18.21 -32.83 -12.23
N GLY A 27 -19.28 -32.55 -11.50
CA GLY A 27 -20.47 -33.41 -11.43
C GLY A 27 -21.21 -33.53 -12.76
N PHE A 28 -21.38 -32.42 -13.50
CA PHE A 28 -22.00 -32.43 -14.82
C PHE A 28 -21.12 -33.09 -15.89
N ALA A 29 -19.80 -32.96 -15.80
CA ALA A 29 -18.85 -33.65 -16.67
C ALA A 29 -18.90 -35.17 -16.47
N VAL A 30 -18.97 -35.64 -15.22
CA VAL A 30 -19.14 -37.07 -14.90
C VAL A 30 -20.49 -37.59 -15.40
N ALA A 31 -21.58 -36.82 -15.23
CA ALA A 31 -22.90 -37.20 -15.73
C ALA A 31 -22.96 -37.24 -17.26
N ALA A 32 -22.31 -36.30 -17.96
CA ALA A 32 -22.23 -36.28 -19.42
C ALA A 32 -21.39 -37.44 -19.98
N ALA A 33 -20.27 -37.78 -19.32
CA ALA A 33 -19.46 -38.93 -19.68
C ALA A 33 -20.22 -40.26 -19.48
N TYR A 34 -21.01 -40.37 -18.41
CA TYR A 34 -21.83 -41.55 -18.11
C TYR A 34 -23.03 -41.70 -19.05
N THR A 35 -23.69 -40.60 -19.41
CA THR A 35 -24.88 -40.61 -20.29
C THR A 35 -24.56 -40.48 -21.77
N GLN A 36 -23.29 -40.24 -22.14
CA GLN A 36 -22.81 -39.98 -23.51
C GLN A 36 -23.64 -38.95 -24.28
N SER A 37 -24.25 -38.00 -23.56
CA SER A 37 -25.19 -37.03 -24.10
C SER A 37 -24.74 -35.62 -23.78
N ILE A 38 -25.05 -34.68 -24.68
CA ILE A 38 -24.75 -33.25 -24.53
C ILE A 38 -25.80 -32.55 -23.64
N ILE A 39 -26.93 -33.22 -23.37
CA ILE A 39 -28.05 -32.67 -22.60
C ILE A 39 -27.65 -32.25 -21.16
N PRO A 40 -26.84 -33.02 -20.39
CA PRO A 40 -26.37 -32.60 -19.07
C PRO A 40 -25.43 -31.38 -19.13
N LEU A 41 -24.65 -31.23 -20.21
CA LEU A 41 -23.82 -30.05 -20.46
C LEU A 41 -24.68 -28.81 -20.75
N GLY A 42 -25.78 -28.97 -21.50
CA GLY A 42 -26.77 -27.91 -21.71
C GLY A 42 -27.47 -27.50 -20.41
N ALA A 43 -27.83 -28.47 -19.56
CA ALA A 43 -28.41 -28.21 -18.24
C ALA A 43 -27.42 -27.49 -17.31
N ALA A 44 -26.12 -27.82 -17.37
CA ALA A 44 -25.07 -27.12 -16.63
C ALA A 44 -24.98 -25.65 -17.05
N LEU A 45 -25.04 -25.35 -18.35
CA LEU A 45 -25.05 -23.97 -18.86
C LEU A 45 -26.28 -23.18 -18.40
N VAL A 46 -27.46 -23.81 -18.38
CA VAL A 46 -28.69 -23.17 -17.88
C VAL A 46 -28.61 -22.93 -16.37
N ALA A 47 -28.07 -23.88 -15.60
CA ALA A 47 -27.87 -23.72 -14.17
C ALA A 47 -26.86 -22.62 -13.85
N GLU A 48 -25.75 -22.53 -14.59
CA GLU A 48 -24.73 -21.50 -14.42
C GLU A 48 -25.25 -20.10 -14.79
N SER A 49 -26.07 -19.99 -15.84
CA SER A 49 -26.73 -18.74 -16.21
C SER A 49 -27.81 -18.30 -15.21
N LEU A 50 -28.58 -19.23 -14.63
CA LEU A 50 -29.50 -18.94 -13.52
C LEU A 50 -28.76 -18.54 -12.23
N TYR A 51 -27.62 -19.17 -11.95
CA TYR A 51 -26.77 -18.84 -10.82
C TYR A 51 -26.19 -17.42 -10.95
N LEU A 52 -25.63 -17.08 -12.12
CA LEU A 52 -25.10 -15.75 -12.41
C LEU A 52 -26.17 -14.65 -12.41
N ALA A 53 -27.44 -14.98 -12.69
CA ALA A 53 -28.56 -14.04 -12.63
C ALA A 53 -29.08 -13.79 -11.20
N THR A 54 -29.06 -14.80 -10.33
CA THR A 54 -29.69 -14.75 -8.99
C THR A 54 -28.71 -14.39 -7.87
N VAL A 55 -27.46 -14.84 -7.96
CA VAL A 55 -26.43 -14.66 -6.92
C VAL A 55 -26.01 -13.20 -6.69
N PRO A 56 -25.82 -12.35 -7.72
CA PRO A 56 -25.48 -10.94 -7.52
C PRO A 56 -26.58 -10.14 -6.83
N ALA A 57 -27.83 -10.63 -6.82
CA ALA A 57 -28.97 -10.00 -6.16
C ALA A 57 -29.04 -10.33 -4.66
N SER A 58 -28.33 -11.35 -4.17
CA SER A 58 -28.38 -11.73 -2.75
C SER A 58 -27.42 -10.90 -1.89
N THR A 59 -27.96 -10.27 -0.84
CA THR A 59 -27.20 -9.42 0.09
C THR A 59 -26.24 -10.23 0.98
N LEU A 60 -26.53 -11.52 1.19
CA LEU A 60 -25.69 -12.44 1.96
C LEU A 60 -24.40 -12.79 1.20
N TYR A 61 -24.48 -13.03 -0.10
CA TYR A 61 -23.32 -13.34 -0.94
C TYR A 61 -22.37 -12.15 -1.05
N ARG A 62 -22.91 -10.94 -1.28
CA ARG A 62 -22.13 -9.70 -1.28
C ARG A 62 -21.37 -9.52 0.04
N LYS A 63 -22.02 -9.74 1.19
CA LYS A 63 -21.35 -9.66 2.51
C LYS A 63 -20.19 -10.65 2.66
N VAL A 64 -20.33 -11.88 2.16
CA VAL A 64 -19.27 -12.89 2.24
C VAL A 64 -18.09 -12.52 1.35
N ILE A 65 -18.34 -12.09 0.10
CA ILE A 65 -17.29 -11.62 -0.80
C ILE A 65 -16.60 -10.38 -0.23
N ASP A 66 -17.35 -9.40 0.25
CA ASP A 66 -16.78 -8.17 0.81
C ASP A 66 -15.91 -8.48 2.02
N LYS A 67 -16.32 -9.44 2.87
CA LYS A 67 -15.49 -9.92 3.98
C LYS A 67 -14.20 -10.57 3.48
N ARG A 68 -14.27 -11.49 2.50
CA ARG A 68 -13.07 -12.12 1.91
C ARG A 68 -12.16 -11.11 1.21
N ALA A 69 -12.72 -10.12 0.52
CA ALA A 69 -11.99 -9.05 -0.12
C ALA A 69 -11.25 -8.19 0.92
N LYS A 70 -11.92 -7.81 2.01
CA LYS A 70 -11.29 -7.12 3.14
C LYS A 70 -10.18 -7.94 3.78
N ASP A 71 -10.39 -9.24 3.98
CA ASP A 71 -9.37 -10.13 4.55
C ASP A 71 -8.15 -10.26 3.62
N ARG A 72 -8.37 -10.38 2.31
CA ARG A 72 -7.29 -10.39 1.30
C ARG A 72 -6.50 -9.08 1.32
N LEU A 73 -7.18 -7.94 1.37
CA LEU A 73 -6.54 -6.63 1.48
C LEU A 73 -5.75 -6.49 2.78
N ARG A 74 -6.26 -7.03 3.91
CA ARG A 74 -5.53 -7.03 5.18
C ARG A 74 -4.24 -7.86 5.09
N LYS A 75 -4.32 -9.09 4.58
CA LYS A 75 -3.13 -9.94 4.37
C LYS A 75 -2.11 -9.32 3.44
N LEU A 76 -2.56 -8.66 2.36
CA LEU A 76 -1.67 -7.98 1.44
C LEU A 76 -0.95 -6.80 2.12
N ARG A 77 -1.65 -6.04 2.98
CA ARG A 77 -1.05 -4.96 3.78
C ARG A 77 -0.02 -5.52 4.77
N GLU A 78 -0.37 -6.58 5.49
CA GLU A 78 0.54 -7.26 6.42
C GLU A 78 1.82 -7.72 5.70
N TYR A 79 1.69 -8.42 4.57
CA TYR A 79 2.83 -8.86 3.77
C TYR A 79 3.71 -7.71 3.27
N ARG A 80 3.10 -6.64 2.74
CA ARG A 80 3.85 -5.45 2.30
C ARG A 80 4.60 -4.79 3.45
N ARG A 81 3.99 -4.70 4.64
CA ARG A 81 4.65 -4.16 5.83
C ARG A 81 5.80 -5.04 6.28
N GLU A 82 5.64 -6.36 6.32
CA GLU A 82 6.72 -7.27 6.69
C GLU A 82 7.90 -7.18 5.71
N ALA A 83 7.62 -7.07 4.41
CA ALA A 83 8.64 -6.84 3.40
C ALA A 83 9.36 -5.49 3.60
N MET A 84 8.61 -4.44 3.94
CA MET A 84 9.16 -3.12 4.26
C MET A 84 10.06 -3.18 5.51
N ILE A 85 9.59 -3.79 6.59
CA ILE A 85 10.35 -3.93 7.86
C ILE A 85 11.64 -4.72 7.62
N LYS A 86 11.63 -5.76 6.78
CA LYS A 86 12.86 -6.51 6.44
C LYS A 86 13.92 -5.67 5.75
N SER A 87 13.54 -4.56 5.11
CA SER A 87 14.49 -3.62 4.50
C SER A 87 15.13 -2.66 5.51
N PHE A 88 14.68 -2.69 6.78
CA PHE A 88 15.14 -1.79 7.84
C PHE A 88 16.51 -2.21 8.38
N ASP A 89 17.22 -1.29 9.03
CA ASP A 89 18.47 -1.63 9.69
C ASP A 89 18.18 -2.53 10.91
N PRO A 90 19.09 -3.43 11.33
CA PRO A 90 18.82 -4.38 12.42
C PRO A 90 18.27 -3.73 13.71
N ARG A 91 18.80 -2.56 14.07
CA ARG A 91 18.34 -1.78 15.24
C ARG A 91 16.91 -1.28 15.09
N GLU A 92 16.53 -0.85 13.88
CA GLU A 92 15.18 -0.36 13.59
C GLU A 92 14.17 -1.53 13.57
N ILE A 93 14.59 -2.70 13.05
CA ILE A 93 13.80 -3.93 13.10
C ILE A 93 13.50 -4.32 14.55
N GLU A 94 14.51 -4.29 15.42
CA GLU A 94 14.34 -4.57 16.85
C GLU A 94 13.34 -3.60 17.51
N ALA A 95 13.46 -2.30 17.24
CA ALA A 95 12.54 -1.29 17.78
C ALA A 95 11.09 -1.52 17.32
N VAL A 96 10.88 -1.78 16.03
CA VAL A 96 9.55 -2.06 15.47
C VAL A 96 8.95 -3.33 16.09
N ASN A 97 9.76 -4.38 16.26
CA ASN A 97 9.33 -5.63 16.89
C ASN A 97 9.02 -5.46 18.36
N TYR A 98 9.81 -4.66 19.08
CA TYR A 98 9.56 -4.32 20.48
C TYR A 98 8.23 -3.59 20.66
N LEU A 99 7.95 -2.59 19.81
CA LEU A 99 6.66 -1.88 19.83
C LEU A 99 5.48 -2.80 19.48
N LYS A 100 5.67 -3.71 18.51
CA LYS A 100 4.67 -4.74 18.17
C LYS A 100 4.38 -5.64 19.36
N TRP A 101 5.42 -6.06 20.08
CA TRP A 101 5.30 -6.88 21.29
C TRP A 101 4.59 -6.12 22.41
N LEU A 102 4.98 -4.87 22.69
CA LEU A 102 4.32 -4.02 23.71
C LEU A 102 2.83 -3.86 23.44
N LYS A 103 2.45 -3.58 22.19
CA LYS A 103 1.04 -3.53 21.77
C LYS A 103 0.30 -4.82 22.11
N GLN A 104 0.90 -5.98 21.80
CA GLN A 104 0.29 -7.27 22.10
C GLN A 104 0.14 -7.49 23.60
N GLN A 105 1.15 -7.12 24.39
CA GLN A 105 1.08 -7.18 25.85
C GLN A 105 -0.05 -6.31 26.41
N ILE A 106 -0.28 -5.11 25.87
CA ILE A 106 -1.40 -4.25 26.27
C ILE A 106 -2.74 -4.95 26.01
N TYR A 107 -2.90 -5.58 24.84
CA TYR A 107 -4.12 -6.33 24.51
C TYR A 107 -4.35 -7.53 25.42
N ASP A 108 -3.30 -8.31 25.68
CA ASP A 108 -3.38 -9.51 26.51
C ASP A 108 -3.69 -9.14 27.97
N ASN A 109 -3.03 -8.11 28.49
CA ASN A 109 -3.29 -7.57 29.82
C ASN A 109 -4.72 -7.03 29.94
N TYR A 110 -5.19 -6.27 28.95
CA TYR A 110 -6.56 -5.75 28.97
C TYR A 110 -7.60 -6.88 29.06
N LYS A 111 -7.47 -7.92 28.22
CA LYS A 111 -8.36 -9.09 28.26
C LYS A 111 -8.28 -9.82 29.59
N LYS A 112 -7.08 -9.97 30.14
CA LYS A 112 -6.86 -10.63 31.44
C LYS A 112 -7.50 -9.87 32.60
N PHE A 113 -7.34 -8.55 32.65
CA PHE A 113 -7.83 -7.72 33.77
C PHE A 113 -9.32 -7.41 33.70
N THR A 114 -9.88 -7.26 32.49
CA THR A 114 -11.31 -6.89 32.33
C THR A 114 -12.23 -8.10 32.15
N GLY A 115 -11.69 -9.26 31.78
CA GLY A 115 -12.49 -10.43 31.41
C GLY A 115 -13.35 -10.23 30.15
N SER A 116 -13.25 -9.06 29.49
CA SER A 116 -13.99 -8.74 28.28
C SER A 116 -13.37 -9.44 27.07
N ARG A 117 -14.22 -10.00 26.21
CA ARG A 117 -13.81 -10.50 24.89
C ARG A 117 -13.61 -9.38 23.87
N GLU A 118 -14.25 -8.23 24.10
CA GLU A 118 -14.23 -7.11 23.16
C GLU A 118 -13.17 -6.10 23.57
N ILE A 119 -12.32 -5.73 22.61
CA ILE A 119 -11.30 -4.69 22.78
C ILE A 119 -11.96 -3.34 22.48
N PRO A 120 -11.90 -2.36 23.39
CA PRO A 120 -12.51 -1.05 23.19
C PRO A 120 -11.80 -0.30 22.05
N ALA A 121 -12.55 0.58 21.38
CA ALA A 121 -12.09 1.27 20.18
C ALA A 121 -10.79 2.07 20.38
N ASN A 122 -10.58 2.64 21.57
CA ASN A 122 -9.35 3.35 21.92
C ASN A 122 -8.10 2.44 21.86
N LEU A 123 -8.20 1.20 22.34
CA LEU A 123 -7.10 0.24 22.28
C LEU A 123 -6.88 -0.28 20.86
N GLN A 124 -7.94 -0.44 20.07
CA GLN A 124 -7.82 -0.78 18.65
C GLN A 124 -6.99 0.25 17.86
N THR A 125 -6.94 1.52 18.31
CA THR A 125 -6.08 2.53 17.67
C THR A 125 -4.58 2.23 17.81
N LEU A 126 -4.18 1.35 18.74
CA LEU A 126 -2.76 0.96 18.88
C LEU A 126 -2.25 0.23 17.64
N ASP A 127 -3.11 -0.52 16.94
CA ASP A 127 -2.77 -1.11 15.65
C ASP A 127 -2.42 -0.01 14.64
N GLN A 128 -3.31 0.98 14.50
CA GLN A 128 -3.10 2.12 13.60
C GLN A 128 -1.84 2.92 13.98
N ARG A 129 -1.60 3.17 15.27
CA ARG A 129 -0.42 3.93 15.72
C ARG A 129 0.89 3.19 15.43
N TRP A 130 0.92 1.88 15.62
CA TRP A 130 2.09 1.07 15.25
C TRP A 130 2.31 1.11 13.73
N GLU A 131 1.23 1.05 12.97
CA GLU A 131 1.27 1.19 11.52
C GLU A 131 1.84 2.54 11.08
N ASP A 132 1.34 3.64 11.64
CA ASP A 132 1.79 5.00 11.35
C ASP A 132 3.28 5.18 11.71
N PHE A 133 3.74 4.57 12.80
CA PHE A 133 5.15 4.59 13.19
C PHE A 133 6.05 3.93 12.14
N VAL A 134 5.67 2.75 11.64
CA VAL A 134 6.44 2.04 10.59
C VAL A 134 6.49 2.87 9.31
N ASP A 135 5.36 3.47 8.91
CA ASP A 135 5.28 4.31 7.72
C ASP A 135 6.15 5.57 7.86
N LEU A 136 6.17 6.17 9.05
CA LEU A 136 6.99 7.33 9.36
C LEU A 136 8.49 6.99 9.36
N LEU A 137 8.87 5.83 9.89
CA LEU A 137 10.25 5.33 9.87
C LEU A 137 10.74 5.09 8.43
N ASP A 138 9.92 4.51 7.57
CA ASP A 138 10.22 4.35 6.14
C ASP A 138 10.43 5.72 5.44
N VAL A 139 9.55 6.70 5.70
CA VAL A 139 9.71 8.06 5.19
C VAL A 139 11.00 8.72 5.69
N TYR A 140 11.32 8.59 6.97
CA TYR A 140 12.57 9.09 7.56
C TYR A 140 13.79 8.53 6.83
N ARG A 141 13.85 7.20 6.66
CA ARG A 141 14.96 6.51 5.99
C ARG A 141 15.12 6.95 4.55
N ARG A 142 14.03 7.00 3.77
CA ARG A 142 14.08 7.48 2.37
C ARG A 142 14.63 8.89 2.27
N ARG A 143 14.16 9.80 3.13
CA ARG A 143 14.62 11.19 3.15
C ARG A 143 16.09 11.29 3.57
N LYS A 144 16.51 10.53 4.60
CA LYS A 144 17.89 10.46 5.06
C LYS A 144 18.83 9.90 3.99
N ASN A 145 18.44 8.84 3.29
CA ASN A 145 19.21 8.27 2.20
C ASN A 145 19.34 9.26 1.02
N HIS A 146 18.26 9.94 0.67
CA HIS A 146 18.30 10.98 -0.34
C HIS A 146 19.24 12.13 0.06
N LEU A 147 19.19 12.57 1.31
CA LEU A 147 20.08 13.60 1.84
C LEU A 147 21.55 13.17 1.81
N ARG A 148 21.86 11.91 2.16
CA ARG A 148 23.22 11.35 2.07
C ARG A 148 23.75 11.26 0.64
N SER A 149 22.88 11.07 -0.34
CA SER A 149 23.27 10.98 -1.76
C SER A 149 23.68 12.32 -2.36
N ILE A 150 23.28 13.44 -1.74
CA ILE A 150 23.55 14.79 -2.24
C ILE A 150 24.74 15.38 -1.48
N ASN A 151 25.82 15.69 -2.20
CA ASN A 151 26.93 16.43 -1.62
C ASN A 151 26.62 17.94 -1.66
N ARG A 152 26.08 18.47 -0.56
CA ARG A 152 25.77 19.90 -0.39
C ARG A 152 26.97 20.79 -0.73
N GLN A 153 28.16 20.43 -0.25
CA GLN A 153 29.37 21.21 -0.47
C GLN A 153 29.74 21.26 -1.96
N ALA A 154 29.59 20.15 -2.67
CA ALA A 154 29.85 20.11 -4.11
C ALA A 154 28.89 21.03 -4.89
N VAL A 155 27.59 21.01 -4.58
CA VAL A 155 26.59 21.89 -5.22
C VAL A 155 26.90 23.36 -4.91
N GLN A 156 27.31 23.67 -3.68
CA GLN A 156 27.65 25.03 -3.28
C GLN A 156 28.92 25.52 -3.98
N ASN A 157 29.95 24.66 -4.10
CA ASN A 157 31.16 24.98 -4.85
C ASN A 157 30.86 25.21 -6.35
N GLN A 158 30.00 24.38 -6.95
CA GLN A 158 29.55 24.54 -8.34
C GLN A 158 28.79 25.85 -8.54
N LEU A 159 27.96 26.25 -7.57
CA LEU A 159 27.24 27.52 -7.63
C LEU A 159 28.21 28.69 -7.61
N THR A 160 29.18 28.69 -6.68
CA THR A 160 30.21 29.75 -6.62
C THR A 160 31.03 29.82 -7.91
N GLN A 161 31.35 28.69 -8.53
CA GLN A 161 32.04 28.65 -9.83
C GLN A 161 31.16 29.22 -10.95
N ALA A 162 29.88 28.85 -11.01
CA ALA A 162 28.95 29.39 -11.99
C ALA A 162 28.76 30.91 -11.84
N GLU A 163 28.67 31.42 -10.61
CA GLU A 163 28.57 32.86 -10.33
C GLU A 163 29.82 33.61 -10.79
N ARG A 164 31.02 33.10 -10.49
CA ARG A 164 32.28 33.67 -11.01
C ARG A 164 32.37 33.58 -12.54
N ALA A 165 31.81 32.55 -13.16
CA ALA A 165 31.76 32.43 -14.61
C ALA A 165 30.80 33.42 -15.26
N ILE A 166 29.73 33.84 -14.57
CA ILE A 166 28.82 34.92 -15.01
C ILE A 166 29.53 36.27 -14.97
N GLU A 167 30.31 36.53 -13.93
CA GLU A 167 31.07 37.80 -13.76
C GLU A 167 32.17 37.95 -14.81
N ASN A 168 32.84 36.85 -15.15
CA ASN A 168 33.94 36.84 -16.12
C ASN A 168 33.48 36.57 -17.58
N ALA A 169 32.18 36.48 -17.83
CA ALA A 169 31.65 36.21 -19.18
C ALA A 169 31.82 37.42 -20.09
N LEU A 170 32.56 37.25 -21.18
CA LEU A 170 32.78 38.28 -22.21
C LEU A 170 31.62 38.38 -23.23
N ASP A 171 30.78 37.34 -23.33
CA ASP A 171 29.69 37.24 -24.30
C ASP A 171 28.32 37.07 -23.59
N ASP A 172 27.31 37.80 -24.07
CA ASP A 172 25.94 37.81 -23.55
C ASP A 172 25.26 36.44 -23.65
N ARG A 173 25.61 35.63 -24.65
CA ARG A 173 25.08 34.28 -24.78
C ARG A 173 25.65 33.36 -23.71
N ALA A 174 26.96 33.42 -23.47
CA ALA A 174 27.61 32.66 -22.41
C ALA A 174 27.09 33.06 -21.03
N ARG A 175 26.88 34.36 -20.81
CA ARG A 175 26.31 34.90 -19.56
C ARG A 175 24.92 34.32 -19.27
N ARG A 176 24.03 34.27 -20.27
CA ARG A 176 22.67 33.70 -20.13
C ARG A 176 22.69 32.21 -19.77
N VAL A 177 23.58 31.43 -20.39
CA VAL A 177 23.72 30.00 -20.08
C VAL A 177 24.19 29.81 -18.63
N GLN A 178 25.20 30.56 -18.20
CA GLN A 178 25.69 30.45 -16.83
C GLN A 178 24.68 30.96 -15.79
N GLN A 179 23.88 31.98 -16.10
CA GLN A 179 22.76 32.42 -15.27
C GLN A 179 21.71 31.31 -15.08
N ALA A 180 21.31 30.63 -16.16
CA ALA A 180 20.37 29.51 -16.08
C ALA A 180 20.95 28.35 -15.23
N ASN A 181 22.24 28.02 -15.41
CA ASN A 181 22.92 27.02 -14.61
C ASN A 181 22.94 27.38 -13.13
N ALA A 182 23.29 28.63 -12.80
CA ALA A 182 23.31 29.13 -11.43
C ALA A 182 21.90 29.09 -10.80
N GLU A 183 20.84 29.41 -11.55
CA GLU A 183 19.47 29.33 -11.07
C GLU A 183 19.06 27.88 -10.75
N ILE A 184 19.41 26.92 -11.62
CA ILE A 184 19.18 25.49 -11.37
C ILE A 184 19.90 25.05 -10.08
N LEU A 185 21.16 25.45 -9.89
CA LEU A 185 21.94 25.12 -8.70
C LEU A 185 21.34 25.76 -7.42
N LYS A 186 20.83 27.00 -7.50
CA LYS A 186 20.10 27.65 -6.40
C LYS A 186 18.83 26.89 -6.03
N ARG A 187 18.03 26.46 -7.02
CA ARG A 187 16.83 25.63 -6.79
C ARG A 187 17.17 24.29 -6.14
N ARG A 188 18.25 23.64 -6.60
CA ARG A 188 18.74 22.39 -5.98
C ARG A 188 19.16 22.57 -4.53
N LEU A 189 19.85 23.67 -4.21
CA LEU A 189 20.24 23.97 -2.83
C LEU A 189 19.03 24.27 -1.94
N ALA A 190 18.03 25.00 -2.45
CA ALA A 190 16.79 25.27 -1.73
C ALA A 190 16.02 23.97 -1.42
N ALA A 191 15.88 23.08 -2.40
CA ALA A 191 15.26 21.76 -2.21
C ALA A 191 16.00 20.92 -1.15
N PHE A 192 17.32 21.01 -1.12
CA PHE A 192 18.13 20.33 -0.09
C PHE A 192 17.84 20.84 1.33
N ILE A 193 17.71 22.16 1.51
CA ILE A 193 17.37 22.76 2.82
C ILE A 193 15.95 22.34 3.25
N GLU A 194 15.02 22.27 2.31
CA GLU A 194 13.66 21.77 2.57
C GLU A 194 13.67 20.32 3.03
N LEU A 195 14.47 19.47 2.36
CA LEU A 195 14.69 18.08 2.75
C LEU A 195 15.33 17.95 4.14
N GLU A 196 16.35 18.76 4.45
CA GLU A 196 16.95 18.83 5.79
C GLU A 196 15.90 19.16 6.86
N ARG A 197 15.07 20.17 6.63
CA ARG A 197 13.98 20.55 7.54
C ARG A 197 12.98 19.42 7.70
N SER A 198 12.60 18.78 6.59
CA SER A 198 11.67 17.67 6.55
C SER A 198 12.17 16.44 7.33
N VAL A 199 13.47 16.14 7.27
CA VAL A 199 14.10 15.09 8.08
C VAL A 199 14.04 15.44 9.56
N LYS A 200 14.40 16.68 9.94
CA LYS A 200 14.35 17.13 11.35
C LYS A 200 12.94 17.08 11.94
N LEU A 201 11.91 17.41 11.15
CA LEU A 201 10.52 17.32 11.58
C LEU A 201 10.12 15.87 11.87
N VAL A 202 10.49 14.94 10.99
CA VAL A 202 10.19 13.51 11.19
C VAL A 202 10.98 12.94 12.36
N GLU A 203 12.23 13.35 12.54
CA GLU A 203 13.06 12.96 13.68
C GLU A 203 12.44 13.44 15.00
N GLY A 204 11.91 14.67 15.05
CA GLY A 204 11.20 15.17 16.22
C GLY A 204 9.87 14.47 16.51
N GLN A 205 9.27 13.79 15.54
CA GLN A 205 8.07 12.96 15.73
C GLN A 205 8.40 11.53 16.18
N LEU A 206 9.64 11.09 16.00
CA LEU A 206 10.12 9.77 16.44
C LEU A 206 10.63 9.78 17.90
N GLN A 207 10.95 10.95 18.45
CA GLN A 207 11.33 11.15 19.86
C GLN A 207 10.10 11.22 20.76
#